data_AF-A0A672JHI4-F1
#
_entry.id   AF-A0A672JHI4-F1
#
_cell.length_a   1.000
_cell.length_b   1.000
_cell.length_c   1.000
_cell.angle_alpha   90.00
_cell.angle_beta   90.00
_cell.angle_gamma   90.00
#
_symmetry.space_group_name_H-M   'P 1'
#
loop_
_entity.id
_entity.type
_entity.pdbx_description
1 polymer ?
#
loop_
_entity_poly.entity_id
_entity_poly.type
_entity_poly.pdbx_seq_one_letter_code
_entity_poly.pdbx_strand_id
1 'polypeptide(L)'
;HLGRLCVLLASYTRKTARLRDKADLLVVQLLHLSGCEGPELQLALRSLAQDLAAVQDYRQAQVERLESRVVAPLKAYGDIVRSKRSDLKRFSSDLSREMKELQKLEKVRLRNPADRQSIVSFTHTHTHTHTCTDMHTHTPLLPKTYSFKCELRRCYM
;
A
#
# COMPACT_ATOMS: atom_id res chain seq x y z
N HIS A 1 12.75 -8.59 -0.81
CA HIS A 1 12.74 -8.23 -2.25
C HIS A 1 11.83 -7.05 -2.56
N LEU A 2 10.53 -7.12 -2.23
CA LEU A 2 9.57 -6.04 -2.54
C LEU A 2 9.93 -4.66 -1.95
N GLY A 3 10.45 -4.62 -0.70
CA GLY A 3 10.91 -3.35 -0.10
C GLY A 3 12.06 -2.69 -0.89
N ARG A 4 13.00 -3.48 -1.41
CA ARG A 4 14.09 -2.97 -2.26
C ARG A 4 13.54 -2.42 -3.58
N LEU A 5 12.56 -3.10 -4.17
CA LEU A 5 11.89 -2.64 -5.39
C LEU A 5 11.16 -1.31 -5.16
N CYS A 6 10.45 -1.16 -4.04
CA CYS A 6 9.78 0.10 -3.67
C CYS A 6 10.78 1.26 -3.53
N VAL A 7 11.94 1.02 -2.90
CA VAL A 7 13.00 2.05 -2.77
C VAL A 7 13.57 2.43 -4.14
N LEU A 8 13.80 1.45 -5.02
CA LEU A 8 14.31 1.69 -6.37
C LEU A 8 13.32 2.52 -7.21
N LEU A 9 12.03 2.16 -7.18
CA LEU A 9 10.97 2.88 -7.88
C LEU A 9 10.81 4.30 -7.34
N ALA A 10 10.84 4.50 -6.03
CA ALA A 10 10.79 5.83 -5.43
C ALA A 10 12.03 6.67 -5.82
N SER A 11 13.20 6.05 -5.92
CA SER A 11 14.43 6.71 -6.39
C SER A 11 14.31 7.14 -7.85
N TYR A 12 13.76 6.27 -8.71
CA TYR A 12 13.48 6.58 -10.11
C TYR A 12 12.50 7.76 -10.23
N THR A 13 11.37 7.74 -9.52
CA THR A 13 10.40 8.86 -9.52
C THR A 13 11.04 10.19 -9.15
N ARG A 14 11.87 10.21 -8.08
CA ARG A 14 12.60 11.43 -7.68
C ARG A 14 13.62 11.90 -8.72
N LYS A 15 14.31 10.97 -9.40
CA LYS A 15 15.24 11.33 -10.49
C LYS A 15 14.49 11.93 -11.67
N THR A 16 13.32 11.40 -12.02
CA THR A 16 12.46 11.96 -13.07
C THR A 16 11.98 13.37 -12.72
N ALA A 17 11.59 13.61 -11.46
CA ALA A 17 11.22 14.94 -10.99
C ALA A 17 12.40 15.93 -11.09
N ARG A 18 13.60 15.52 -10.66
CA ARG A 18 14.81 16.36 -10.78
C ARG A 18 15.16 16.70 -12.22
N LEU A 19 14.90 15.79 -13.16
CA LEU A 19 15.11 16.05 -14.58
C LEU A 19 14.15 17.13 -15.10
N ARG A 20 12.89 17.12 -14.65
CA ARG A 20 11.92 18.18 -14.93
C ARG A 20 12.42 19.52 -14.38
N ASP A 21 12.83 19.57 -13.11
CA ASP A 21 13.34 20.79 -12.48
C ASP A 21 14.51 21.40 -13.27
N LYS A 22 15.40 20.56 -13.84
CA LYS A 22 16.50 21.03 -14.69
C LYS A 22 16.04 21.57 -16.04
N ALA A 23 15.04 20.95 -16.64
CA ALA A 23 14.47 21.45 -17.89
C ALA A 23 13.69 22.76 -17.69
N ASP A 24 13.00 22.94 -16.55
CA ASP A 24 12.35 24.20 -16.19
C ASP A 24 13.38 25.35 -16.12
N LEU A 25 14.58 25.09 -15.58
CA LEU A 25 15.67 26.06 -15.62
C LEU A 25 16.12 26.39 -17.05
N LEU A 26 16.19 25.40 -17.94
CA LEU A 26 16.52 25.63 -19.35
C LEU A 26 15.47 26.49 -20.05
N VAL A 27 14.18 26.26 -19.79
CA VAL A 27 13.09 27.10 -20.31
C VAL A 27 13.30 28.56 -19.90
N VAL A 28 13.60 28.81 -18.62
CA VAL A 28 13.88 30.17 -18.12
C VAL A 28 15.08 30.79 -18.84
N GLN A 29 16.16 30.03 -19.06
CA GLN A 29 17.35 30.53 -19.77
C GLN A 29 17.06 30.83 -21.25
N LEU A 30 16.27 30.00 -21.94
CA LEU A 30 15.87 30.23 -23.33
C LEU A 30 15.04 31.52 -23.45
N LEU A 31 14.11 31.74 -22.52
CA LEU A 31 13.32 32.97 -22.48
C LEU A 31 14.19 34.20 -22.21
N HIS A 32 15.15 34.10 -21.29
CA HIS A 32 16.11 35.17 -21.02
C HIS A 32 16.94 35.51 -22.27
N LEU A 33 17.54 34.48 -22.91
CA LEU A 33 18.30 34.64 -24.14
C LEU A 33 17.46 35.28 -25.26
N SER A 34 16.20 34.86 -25.42
CA SER A 34 15.30 35.45 -26.41
C SER A 34 15.10 36.96 -26.24
N GLY A 35 15.27 37.50 -25.03
CA GLY A 35 15.16 38.94 -24.76
C GLY A 35 16.35 39.76 -25.26
N CYS A 36 17.49 39.12 -25.49
CA CYS A 36 18.72 39.76 -25.96
C CYS A 36 18.92 39.67 -27.48
N GLU A 37 18.14 38.84 -28.16
CA GLU A 37 18.30 38.51 -29.58
C GLU A 37 17.40 39.34 -30.50
N GLY A 38 17.75 39.37 -31.78
CA GLY A 38 16.93 39.99 -32.84
C GLY A 38 15.57 39.30 -33.05
N PRO A 39 14.62 39.95 -33.75
CA PRO A 39 13.21 39.55 -33.76
C PRO A 39 12.95 38.13 -34.28
N GLU A 40 13.65 37.68 -35.32
CA GLU A 40 13.47 36.32 -35.87
C GLU A 40 13.94 35.24 -34.89
N LEU A 41 15.15 35.40 -34.33
CA LEU A 41 15.71 34.45 -33.37
C LEU A 41 14.96 34.50 -32.03
N GLN A 42 14.52 35.67 -31.60
CA GLN A 42 13.67 35.84 -30.42
C GLN A 42 12.40 35.01 -30.54
N LEU A 43 11.71 35.05 -31.68
CA LEU A 43 10.50 34.26 -31.91
C LEU A 43 10.81 32.75 -31.84
N ALA A 44 11.86 32.30 -32.52
CA ALA A 44 12.26 30.89 -32.53
C ALA A 44 12.61 30.38 -31.12
N LEU A 45 13.37 31.15 -30.33
CA LEU A 45 13.75 30.80 -28.96
C LEU A 45 12.54 30.73 -28.01
N ARG A 46 11.56 31.64 -28.19
CA ARG A 46 10.31 31.60 -27.41
C ARG A 46 9.48 30.36 -27.74
N SER A 47 9.33 30.02 -29.02
CA SER A 47 8.64 28.79 -29.43
C SER A 47 9.34 27.54 -28.89
N LEU A 48 10.68 27.48 -28.98
CA LEU A 48 11.46 26.40 -28.41
C LEU A 48 11.26 26.26 -26.89
N ALA A 49 11.22 27.39 -26.17
CA ALA A 49 10.98 27.39 -24.73
C ALA A 49 9.57 26.89 -24.39
N GLN A 50 8.56 27.27 -25.17
CA GLN A 50 7.17 26.80 -25.02
C GLN A 50 7.06 25.28 -25.28
N ASP A 51 7.67 24.78 -26.35
CA ASP A 51 7.68 23.35 -26.67
C ASP A 51 8.38 22.54 -25.56
N LEU A 52 9.51 23.04 -25.05
CA LEU A 52 10.23 22.40 -23.95
C LEU A 52 9.43 22.41 -22.64
N ALA A 53 8.69 23.49 -22.37
CA ALA A 53 7.79 23.58 -21.22
C ALA A 53 6.65 22.57 -21.31
N ALA A 54 6.02 22.42 -22.48
CA ALA A 54 4.98 21.41 -22.69
C ALA A 54 5.51 19.98 -22.44
N VAL A 55 6.75 19.68 -22.83
CA VAL A 55 7.40 18.40 -22.49
C VAL A 55 7.54 18.23 -20.97
N GLN A 56 7.76 19.30 -20.21
CA GLN A 56 7.85 19.23 -18.75
C GLN A 56 6.50 19.02 -18.07
N ASP A 57 5.40 19.52 -18.65
CA ASP A 57 4.05 19.24 -18.16
C ASP A 57 3.73 17.73 -18.25
N TYR A 58 4.09 17.09 -19.36
CA TYR A 58 3.98 15.64 -19.49
C TYR A 58 4.86 14.90 -18.47
N ARG A 59 6.06 15.43 -18.18
CA ARG A 59 6.96 14.84 -17.18
C ARG A 59 6.42 15.01 -15.76
N GLN A 60 5.77 16.14 -15.45
CA GLN A 60 5.09 16.35 -14.18
C GLN A 60 3.96 15.33 -14.00
N ALA A 61 3.10 15.15 -15.02
CA ALA A 61 2.07 14.13 -15.01
C ALA A 61 2.65 12.70 -14.85
N GLN A 62 3.80 12.42 -15.46
CA GLN A 62 4.50 11.15 -15.27
C GLN A 62 4.94 10.96 -13.81
N VAL A 63 5.54 11.97 -13.19
CA VAL A 63 5.99 11.92 -11.78
C VAL A 63 4.82 11.67 -10.84
N GLU A 64 3.72 12.40 -11.00
CA GLU A 64 2.51 12.24 -10.18
C GLU A 64 1.90 10.85 -10.32
N ARG A 65 1.86 10.31 -11.55
CA ARG A 65 1.36 8.95 -11.80
C ARG A 65 2.29 7.89 -11.21
N LEU A 66 3.60 8.06 -11.31
CA LEU A 66 4.56 7.15 -10.69
C LEU A 66 4.40 7.14 -9.16
N GLU A 67 4.26 8.32 -8.54
CA GLU A 67 4.09 8.40 -7.10
C GLU A 67 2.77 7.78 -6.64
N SER A 68 1.65 8.18 -7.24
CA SER A 68 0.31 7.76 -6.81
C SER A 68 -0.06 6.33 -7.21
N ARG A 69 0.39 5.84 -8.37
CA ARG A 69 -0.03 4.54 -8.91
C ARG A 69 0.99 3.43 -8.68
N VAL A 70 2.24 3.77 -8.37
CA VAL A 70 3.32 2.78 -8.24
C VAL A 70 3.94 2.83 -6.85
N VAL A 71 4.47 3.98 -6.43
CA VAL A 71 5.22 4.08 -5.17
C VAL A 71 4.29 3.98 -3.96
N ALA A 72 3.21 4.77 -3.91
CA ALA A 72 2.30 4.79 -2.79
C ALA A 72 1.63 3.43 -2.50
N PRO A 73 1.11 2.68 -3.50
CA PRO A 73 0.53 1.35 -3.26
C PRO A 73 1.55 0.35 -2.72
N LEU A 74 2.77 0.34 -3.25
CA LEU A 74 3.84 -0.55 -2.77
C LEU A 74 4.26 -0.22 -1.34
N LYS A 75 4.31 1.07 -1.01
CA LYS A 75 4.62 1.54 0.35
C LYS A 75 3.55 1.08 1.34
N ALA A 76 2.27 1.28 1.01
CA ALA A 76 1.13 0.87 1.83
C ALA A 76 1.10 -0.65 2.05
N TYR A 77 1.39 -1.44 1.00
CA TYR A 77 1.51 -2.89 1.15
C TYR A 77 2.62 -3.28 2.13
N GLY A 78 3.73 -2.54 2.13
CA GLY A 78 4.80 -2.70 3.12
C GLY A 78 4.32 -2.52 4.56
N ASP A 79 3.42 -1.58 4.82
CA ASP A 79 2.80 -1.38 6.14
C ASP A 79 1.91 -2.56 6.53
N ILE A 80 1.09 -3.07 5.61
CA ILE A 80 0.24 -4.24 5.83
C ILE A 80 1.09 -5.45 6.23
N VAL A 81 2.17 -5.73 5.51
CA VAL A 81 3.06 -6.86 5.81
C VAL A 81 3.71 -6.71 7.19
N ARG A 82 4.11 -5.49 7.57
CA ARG A 82 4.66 -5.21 8.91
C ARG A 82 3.61 -5.44 10.02
N SER A 83 2.38 -4.99 9.80
CA SER A 83 1.28 -5.23 10.73
C SER A 83 1.03 -6.71 10.91
N LYS A 84 0.84 -7.46 9.82
CA LYS A 84 0.56 -8.91 9.87
C LYS A 84 1.69 -9.71 10.51
N ARG A 85 2.94 -9.33 10.27
CA ARG A 85 4.09 -9.93 10.97
C ARG A 85 4.02 -9.71 12.48
N SER A 86 3.58 -8.53 12.92
CA SER A 86 3.43 -8.21 14.34
C SER A 86 2.30 -9.00 14.97
N ASP A 87 1.17 -9.16 14.27
CA ASP A 87 0.05 -9.99 14.69
C ASP A 87 0.49 -11.46 14.87
N LEU A 88 1.23 -12.02 13.91
CA LEU A 88 1.75 -13.39 13.99
C LEU A 88 2.68 -13.60 15.20
N LYS A 89 3.51 -12.61 15.54
CA LYS A 89 4.36 -12.67 16.74
C LYS A 89 3.51 -12.72 18.02
N ARG A 90 2.45 -11.92 18.09
CA ARG A 90 1.50 -11.94 19.22
C ARG A 90 0.82 -13.29 19.33
N PHE A 91 0.23 -13.78 18.25
CA PHE A 91 -0.40 -15.10 18.22
C PHE A 91 0.55 -16.22 18.63
N SER A 92 1.80 -16.20 18.17
CA SER A 92 2.81 -17.18 18.59
C SER A 92 3.11 -17.11 20.08
N SER A 93 3.17 -15.91 20.66
CA SER A 93 3.39 -15.74 22.10
C SER A 93 2.19 -16.21 22.93
N ASP A 94 0.97 -15.95 22.45
CA ASP A 94 -0.27 -16.40 23.09
C ASP A 94 -0.37 -17.92 23.05
N LEU A 95 -0.14 -18.55 21.89
CA LEU A 95 -0.08 -20.01 21.75
C LEU A 95 0.95 -20.64 22.68
N SER A 96 2.13 -20.01 22.82
CA SER A 96 3.18 -20.49 23.73
C SER A 96 2.78 -20.39 25.20
N ARG A 97 1.96 -19.41 25.57
CA ARG A 97 1.41 -19.25 26.92
C ARG A 97 0.35 -20.32 27.19
N GLU A 98 -0.61 -20.49 26.28
CA GLU A 98 -1.66 -21.51 26.39
C GLU A 98 -1.08 -22.93 26.48
N MET A 99 -0.05 -23.23 25.67
CA MET A 99 0.63 -24.52 25.75
C MET A 99 1.27 -24.78 27.12
N LYS A 100 1.85 -23.76 27.75
CA LYS A 100 2.41 -23.89 29.11
C LYS A 100 1.31 -24.10 30.15
N GLU A 101 0.18 -23.42 30.02
CA GLU A 101 -0.97 -23.63 30.91
C GLU A 101 -1.54 -25.04 30.77
N LEU A 102 -1.70 -25.55 29.54
CA LEU A 102 -2.12 -26.93 29.30
C LEU A 102 -1.17 -27.96 29.93
N GLN A 103 0.15 -27.76 29.80
CA GLN A 103 1.14 -28.64 30.44
C GLN A 103 1.06 -28.60 31.97
N LYS A 104 0.76 -27.45 32.57
CA LYS A 104 0.54 -27.35 34.03
C LYS A 104 -0.72 -28.10 34.44
N LEU A 105 -1.83 -27.93 33.71
CA LEU A 105 -3.09 -28.61 33.96
C LEU A 105 -2.92 -30.13 33.86
N GLU A 106 -2.20 -30.63 32.86
CA GLU A 106 -1.92 -32.06 32.71
C GLU A 106 -1.13 -32.63 33.90
N LYS A 107 -0.11 -31.92 34.38
CA LYS A 107 0.63 -32.31 35.59
C LYS A 107 -0.25 -32.38 36.84
N VAL A 108 -1.18 -31.44 37.01
CA VAL A 108 -2.15 -31.45 38.12
C VAL A 108 -3.08 -32.65 38.01
N ARG A 109 -3.63 -32.92 36.82
CA ARG A 109 -4.52 -34.08 36.56
C ARG A 109 -3.85 -35.43 36.82
N LEU A 110 -2.55 -35.54 36.55
CA LEU A 110 -1.79 -36.76 36.85
C LEU A 110 -1.54 -36.96 38.35
N ARG A 111 -1.49 -35.88 39.14
CA ARG A 111 -1.21 -35.94 40.58
C ARG A 111 -2.44 -36.27 41.43
N ASN A 112 -3.66 -36.08 40.90
CA ASN A 112 -4.91 -36.39 41.60
C ASN A 112 -5.87 -37.24 40.73
N PRO A 113 -5.82 -38.58 40.79
CA PRO A 113 -6.61 -39.46 39.93
C PRO A 113 -8.11 -39.50 40.27
N ALA A 114 -8.53 -39.09 41.48
CA ALA A 114 -9.93 -39.08 41.88
C ALA A 114 -10.75 -37.96 41.17
N ASP A 115 -10.09 -36.86 40.80
CA ASP A 115 -10.73 -35.71 40.13
C ASP A 115 -11.08 -36.00 38.65
N ARG A 116 -10.56 -37.09 38.08
CA ARG A 116 -10.93 -37.55 36.73
C ARG A 116 -12.38 -38.01 36.63
N GLN A 117 -12.94 -38.59 37.68
CA GLN A 117 -14.28 -39.20 37.65
C GLN A 117 -15.39 -38.16 37.88
N SER A 118 -15.13 -37.10 38.63
CA SER A 118 -16.09 -36.02 38.92
C SER A 118 -16.54 -35.25 37.67
N ILE A 119 -15.64 -35.03 36.70
CA ILE A 119 -15.92 -34.22 35.52
C ILE A 119 -16.85 -34.94 34.52
N VAL A 120 -16.81 -36.27 34.45
CA VAL A 120 -17.68 -37.07 33.56
C VAL A 120 -19.12 -37.12 34.08
N SER A 121 -19.34 -36.98 35.38
CA SER A 121 -20.68 -37.03 35.99
C SER A 121 -21.52 -35.76 35.85
N PHE A 122 -20.97 -34.63 35.37
CA PHE A 122 -21.72 -33.36 35.29
C PHE A 122 -22.37 -33.08 33.92
N THR A 123 -22.16 -33.92 32.89
CA THR A 123 -22.75 -33.72 31.55
C THR A 123 -24.07 -34.48 31.35
N HIS A 124 -24.90 -34.61 32.38
CA HIS A 124 -26.29 -35.05 32.21
C HIS A 124 -27.25 -34.03 32.82
N THR A 125 -28.19 -33.59 31.98
CA THR A 125 -29.35 -32.73 32.25
C THR A 125 -29.07 -31.22 32.27
N HIS A 126 -29.22 -30.58 31.11
CA HIS A 126 -30.17 -29.47 30.88
C HIS A 126 -30.09 -29.07 29.39
N THR A 127 -30.78 -29.82 28.54
CA THR A 127 -31.13 -29.38 27.19
C THR A 127 -32.26 -28.37 27.28
N HIS A 128 -31.94 -27.07 27.29
CA HIS A 128 -32.89 -26.04 26.90
C HIS A 128 -32.59 -25.63 25.46
N THR A 129 -33.39 -26.16 24.54
CA THR A 129 -33.45 -25.74 23.15
C THR A 129 -34.07 -24.34 23.07
N HIS A 130 -33.24 -23.34 22.78
CA HIS A 130 -33.72 -22.09 22.19
C HIS A 130 -33.02 -21.90 20.84
N THR A 131 -33.75 -22.25 19.78
CA THR A 131 -33.47 -21.83 18.41
C THR A 131 -33.78 -20.33 18.31
N CYS A 132 -32.76 -19.51 18.05
CA CYS A 132 -32.95 -18.19 17.48
C CYS A 132 -32.04 -18.09 16.24
N THR A 133 -32.69 -18.15 15.09
CA THR A 133 -32.12 -17.79 13.79
C THR A 133 -31.87 -16.29 13.76
N ASP A 134 -30.60 -15.88 13.72
CA ASP A 134 -30.25 -14.56 13.21
C ASP A 134 -28.86 -14.61 12.57
N MET A 135 -28.82 -14.81 11.26
CA MET A 135 -27.61 -14.69 10.43
C MET A 135 -27.59 -13.29 9.82
N HIS A 136 -27.10 -12.32 10.59
CA HIS A 136 -26.74 -11.01 10.08
C HIS A 136 -25.26 -11.01 9.62
N THR A 137 -25.10 -10.98 8.30
CA THR A 137 -24.16 -10.15 7.52
C THR A 137 -22.70 -10.04 7.96
N HIS A 138 -21.77 -10.59 7.17
CA HIS A 138 -20.89 -9.75 6.33
C HIS A 138 -20.11 -10.61 5.31
N THR A 139 -20.55 -10.56 4.05
CA THR A 139 -19.74 -10.99 2.91
C THR A 139 -18.58 -10.01 2.74
N PRO A 140 -17.31 -10.43 2.67
CA PRO A 140 -16.25 -9.55 2.17
C PRO A 140 -16.41 -9.45 0.66
N LEU A 141 -16.97 -8.33 0.21
CA LEU A 141 -16.92 -7.92 -1.19
C LEU A 141 -15.46 -7.76 -1.59
N LEU A 142 -14.97 -8.66 -2.44
CA LEU A 142 -13.76 -8.45 -3.22
C LEU A 142 -13.91 -7.13 -4.01
N PRO A 143 -12.98 -6.16 -3.88
CA PRO A 143 -13.01 -4.99 -4.73
C PRO A 143 -12.80 -5.43 -6.18
N LYS A 144 -13.77 -5.02 -6.99
CA LYS A 144 -13.91 -5.22 -8.42
C LYS A 144 -12.59 -4.98 -9.15
N THR A 145 -12.32 -5.91 -10.07
CA THR A 145 -11.45 -5.81 -11.23
C THR A 145 -10.91 -4.41 -11.53
N TYR A 146 -9.58 -4.31 -11.55
CA TYR A 146 -8.85 -3.18 -12.15
C TYR A 146 -9.28 -3.01 -13.61
N SER A 147 -10.21 -2.10 -13.85
CA SER A 147 -10.52 -1.63 -15.19
C SER A 147 -9.43 -0.64 -15.60
N PHE A 148 -8.47 -1.13 -16.39
CA PHE A 148 -7.60 -0.28 -17.19
C PHE A 148 -8.46 0.43 -18.26
N LYS A 149 -9.16 1.49 -17.89
CA LYS A 149 -9.55 2.51 -18.85
C LYS A 149 -8.35 3.45 -19.02
N CYS A 150 -7.60 3.21 -20.08
CA CYS A 150 -6.65 4.15 -20.64
C CYS A 150 -7.49 5.28 -21.27
N GLU A 151 -7.84 6.29 -20.48
CA GLU A 151 -8.56 7.46 -20.99
C GLU A 151 -7.54 8.45 -21.55
N LEU A 152 -7.01 8.09 -22.71
CA LEU A 152 -6.20 8.96 -23.56
C LEU A 152 -7.14 9.89 -24.34
N ARG A 153 -7.87 10.79 -23.66
CA ARG A 153 -8.68 11.83 -24.31
C ARG A 153 -8.76 13.08 -23.44
N ARG A 154 -7.85 14.03 -23.71
CA ARG A 154 -7.98 15.50 -23.72
C ARG A 154 -6.64 16.18 -23.38
N CYS A 155 -5.69 16.03 -24.30
CA CYS A 155 -4.62 17.02 -24.50
C CYS A 155 -4.53 17.27 -26.02
N TYR A 156 -5.63 17.73 -26.59
CA TYR A 156 -5.71 18.35 -27.92
C TYR A 156 -6.83 19.37 -27.82
N MET A 157 -6.43 20.61 -27.52
CA MET A 157 -6.98 21.89 -27.96
C MET A 157 -6.11 22.97 -27.32
#